data_AF-A0A937BTD5-F1
#
_entry.id   AF-A0A937BTD5-F1
#
_cell.length_a   1.000
_cell.length_b   1.000
_cell.length_c   1.000
_cell.angle_alpha   90.00
_cell.angle_beta   90.00
_cell.angle_gamma   90.00
#
_symmetry.space_group_name_H-M   'P 1'
#
loop_
_entity.id
_entity.type
_entity.pdbx_description
1 polymer ?
#
loop_
_entity_poly.entity_id
_entity_poly.type
_entity_poly.pdbx_seq_one_letter_code
_entity_poly.pdbx_strand_id
1 'polypeptide(L)'
;MSTLKMYSIPDRFRKIENLHIIFWLLKDLSWAMLWRPIGMIMIVPTIAVAVMITWQTRKLKSELFHNLAVVFWIFANGFWMITEFFTMPDMYRYFTAIPFSFGILVIAYYYIIVLPKEKREEKLVTISIEVPESVVKSGKGRLRNLPCQWSIICKLSKD
;
A
#
# COMPACT_ATOMS: atom_id res chain seq x y z
N MET A 1 23.62 10.75 -9.91
CA MET A 1 23.60 9.79 -8.78
C MET A 1 22.14 9.57 -8.45
N SER A 2 21.60 8.41 -8.82
CA SER A 2 20.18 8.04 -8.63
C SER A 2 19.87 8.03 -7.13
N THR A 3 18.95 8.90 -6.68
CA THR A 3 18.46 8.91 -5.31
C THR A 3 17.71 7.60 -5.06
N LEU A 4 18.35 6.64 -4.39
CA LEU A 4 17.67 5.45 -3.91
C LEU A 4 16.67 5.90 -2.84
N LYS A 5 15.39 6.05 -3.22
CA LYS A 5 14.27 6.17 -2.27
C LYS A 5 14.23 4.86 -1.48
N MET A 6 14.85 4.85 -0.31
CA MET A 6 14.84 3.69 0.58
C MET A 6 13.43 3.61 1.19
N TYR A 7 12.60 2.76 0.59
CA TYR A 7 11.24 2.50 1.04
C TYR A 7 11.28 1.54 2.22
N SER A 8 11.24 2.07 3.44
CA SER A 8 11.15 1.28 4.67
C SER A 8 9.69 1.10 5.06
N ILE A 9 9.08 -0.01 4.66
CA ILE A 9 7.78 -0.43 5.22
C ILE A 9 8.02 -0.87 6.67
N PRO A 10 7.34 -0.30 7.67
CA PRO A 10 7.51 -0.71 9.05
C PRO A 10 7.07 -2.18 9.25
N ASP A 11 7.83 -2.96 10.02
CA ASP A 11 7.64 -4.40 10.22
C ASP A 11 6.21 -4.80 10.65
N ARG A 12 5.54 -3.91 11.41
CA ARG A 12 4.15 -4.12 11.86
C ARG A 12 3.14 -4.22 10.72
N PHE A 13 3.36 -3.52 9.60
CA PHE A 13 2.47 -3.58 8.44
C PHE A 13 2.51 -4.97 7.79
N ARG A 14 3.72 -5.54 7.65
CA ARG A 14 3.92 -6.87 7.06
C ARG A 14 3.20 -7.96 7.86
N LYS A 15 3.20 -7.86 9.19
CA LYS A 15 2.53 -8.83 10.07
C LYS A 15 1.01 -8.78 9.91
N ILE A 16 0.42 -7.58 9.85
CA ILE A 16 -1.03 -7.40 9.72
C ILE A 16 -1.50 -7.85 8.32
N GLU A 17 -0.73 -7.53 7.28
CA GLU A 17 -1.01 -7.96 5.90
C GLU A 17 -0.97 -9.49 5.76
N ASN A 18 0.06 -10.15 6.32
CA ASN A 18 0.14 -11.61 6.32
C ASN A 18 -1.02 -12.26 7.10
N LEU A 19 -1.38 -11.67 8.24
CA LEU A 19 -2.46 -12.17 9.10
C LEU A 19 -3.84 -11.98 8.46
N HIS A 20 -4.05 -10.88 7.72
CA HIS A 20 -5.23 -10.67 6.90
C HIS A 20 -5.45 -11.78 5.86
N ILE A 21 -4.39 -12.20 5.14
CA ILE A 21 -4.48 -13.27 4.14
C ILE A 21 -4.92 -14.59 4.79
N ILE A 22 -4.41 -14.90 5.99
CA ILE A 22 -4.82 -16.10 6.74
C ILE A 22 -6.32 -16.06 7.07
N PHE A 23 -6.81 -14.94 7.59
CA PHE A 23 -8.24 -14.77 7.88
C PHE A 23 -9.10 -14.89 6.62
N TRP A 24 -8.62 -14.35 5.50
CA TRP A 24 -9.31 -14.46 4.22
C TRP A 24 -9.38 -15.91 3.74
N LEU A 25 -8.28 -16.66 3.77
CA LEU A 25 -8.26 -18.08 3.38
C LEU A 25 -9.18 -18.94 4.26
N LEU A 26 -9.21 -18.68 5.57
CA LEU A 26 -10.06 -19.43 6.50
C LEU A 26 -11.56 -19.18 6.25
N LYS A 27 -11.91 -17.92 5.97
CA LYS A 27 -13.25 -17.53 5.49
C LYS A 27 -13.62 -18.29 4.23
N ASP A 28 -12.75 -18.28 3.22
CA ASP A 28 -13.04 -18.85 1.90
C ASP A 28 -13.10 -20.39 1.95
N LEU A 29 -12.30 -21.03 2.79
CA LEU A 29 -12.40 -22.47 3.07
C LEU A 29 -13.76 -22.82 3.71
N SER A 30 -14.23 -21.98 4.64
CA SER A 30 -15.55 -22.15 5.26
C SER A 30 -16.69 -21.98 4.25
N TRP A 31 -16.50 -21.11 3.24
CA TRP A 31 -17.44 -20.95 2.12
C TRP A 31 -17.48 -22.19 1.23
N ALA A 32 -16.31 -22.71 0.83
CA ALA A 32 -16.19 -23.88 -0.03
C ALA A 32 -16.82 -25.14 0.60
N MET A 33 -16.71 -25.26 1.93
CA MET A 33 -17.32 -26.35 2.71
C MET A 33 -18.79 -26.07 3.09
N LEU A 34 -19.37 -24.94 2.65
CA LEU A 34 -20.74 -24.50 2.95
C LEU A 34 -21.06 -24.43 4.46
N TRP A 35 -20.06 -24.13 5.29
CA TRP A 35 -20.21 -23.97 6.74
C TRP A 35 -20.83 -22.61 7.09
N ARG A 36 -22.16 -22.54 7.00
CA ARG A 36 -22.97 -21.32 7.18
C ARG A 36 -22.62 -20.48 8.43
N PRO A 37 -22.56 -21.02 9.66
CA PRO A 37 -22.31 -20.19 10.85
C PRO A 37 -20.86 -19.69 10.93
N ILE A 38 -19.90 -20.52 10.54
CA ILE A 38 -18.47 -20.18 10.60
C ILE A 38 -18.13 -19.12 9.55
N GLY A 39 -18.64 -19.28 8.32
CA GLY A 39 -18.48 -18.29 7.26
C GLY A 39 -19.04 -16.92 7.65
N MET A 40 -20.26 -16.88 8.20
CA MET A 40 -20.91 -15.63 8.63
C MET A 40 -20.14 -14.92 9.76
N ILE A 41 -19.67 -15.66 10.76
CA ILE A 41 -18.89 -15.08 11.86
C ILE A 41 -17.54 -14.56 11.34
N MET A 42 -16.93 -15.22 10.36
CA MET A 42 -15.61 -14.86 9.81
C MET A 42 -15.64 -13.69 8.81
N ILE A 43 -16.80 -13.32 8.24
CA ILE A 43 -16.93 -12.12 7.39
C ILE A 43 -16.60 -10.85 8.18
N VAL A 44 -17.07 -10.75 9.44
CA VAL A 44 -16.87 -9.56 10.28
C VAL A 44 -15.38 -9.27 10.56
N PRO A 45 -14.58 -10.22 11.09
CA PRO A 45 -13.17 -9.98 11.35
C PRO A 45 -12.37 -9.78 10.06
N THR A 46 -12.72 -10.43 8.93
CA THR A 46 -12.02 -10.20 7.65
C THR A 46 -12.21 -8.79 7.13
N ILE A 47 -13.44 -8.27 7.13
CA ILE A 47 -13.71 -6.87 6.75
C ILE A 47 -13.02 -5.90 7.72
N ALA A 48 -13.10 -6.15 9.03
CA ALA A 48 -12.49 -5.30 10.03
C ALA A 48 -10.97 -5.18 9.85
N VAL A 49 -10.28 -6.29 9.61
CA VAL A 49 -8.83 -6.30 9.36
C VAL A 49 -8.50 -5.58 8.04
N ALA A 50 -9.26 -5.80 6.97
CA ALA A 50 -9.04 -5.14 5.68
C ALA A 50 -9.20 -3.61 5.77
N VAL A 51 -10.23 -3.14 6.49
CA VAL A 51 -10.42 -1.71 6.77
C VAL A 51 -9.30 -1.17 7.65
N MET A 52 -8.86 -1.92 8.66
CA MET A 52 -7.75 -1.54 9.52
C MET A 52 -6.45 -1.34 8.73
N ILE A 53 -6.13 -2.23 7.79
CA ILE A 53 -4.96 -2.11 6.89
C ILE A 53 -5.08 -0.85 6.03
N THR A 54 -6.26 -0.60 5.47
CA THR A 54 -6.53 0.57 4.64
C THR A 54 -6.33 1.86 5.44
N TRP A 55 -6.81 1.90 6.69
CA TRP A 55 -6.63 3.07 7.56
C TRP A 55 -5.15 3.31 7.91
N GLN A 56 -4.40 2.25 8.18
CA GLN A 56 -2.98 2.36 8.52
C GLN A 56 -2.12 2.82 7.35
N THR A 57 -2.46 2.41 6.12
CA THR A 57 -1.72 2.74 4.89
C THR A 57 -2.06 4.11 4.29
N ARG A 58 -2.88 4.93 4.97
CA ARG A 58 -3.25 6.31 4.55
C ARG A 58 -2.08 7.25 4.23
N LYS A 59 -0.86 6.93 4.71
CA LYS A 59 0.34 7.73 4.46
C LYS A 59 0.92 7.52 3.05
N LEU A 60 0.60 6.40 2.40
CA LEU A 60 1.08 6.02 1.08
C LEU A 60 -0.11 5.92 0.14
N LYS A 61 -0.29 6.91 -0.73
CA LYS A 61 -1.45 6.99 -1.63
C LYS A 61 -1.57 5.74 -2.50
N SER A 62 -0.45 5.23 -3.05
CA SER A 62 -0.43 4.01 -3.87
C SER A 62 -1.03 2.79 -3.16
N GLU A 63 -0.52 2.51 -1.95
CA GLU A 63 -0.97 1.39 -1.14
C GLU A 63 -2.42 1.57 -0.70
N LEU A 64 -2.82 2.80 -0.37
CA LEU A 64 -4.19 3.11 0.05
C LEU A 64 -5.22 2.75 -1.02
N PHE A 65 -5.00 3.13 -2.28
CA PHE A 65 -5.94 2.82 -3.36
C PHE A 65 -6.02 1.32 -3.65
N HIS A 66 -4.88 0.61 -3.57
CA HIS A 66 -4.84 -0.84 -3.73
C HIS A 66 -5.62 -1.54 -2.59
N ASN A 67 -5.33 -1.16 -1.34
CA ASN A 67 -6.01 -1.70 -0.17
C ASN A 67 -7.50 -1.40 -0.18
N LEU A 68 -7.90 -0.20 -0.61
CA LEU A 68 -9.31 0.17 -0.73
C LEU A 68 -10.05 -0.72 -1.76
N ALA A 69 -9.42 -1.03 -2.89
CA ALA A 69 -10.01 -1.95 -3.85
C ALA A 69 -10.12 -3.38 -3.32
N VAL A 70 -9.13 -3.84 -2.53
CA VAL A 70 -9.22 -5.12 -1.81
C VAL A 70 -10.36 -5.11 -0.79
N VAL A 71 -10.61 -4.01 -0.09
CA VAL A 71 -11.78 -3.88 0.80
C VAL A 71 -13.08 -4.05 0.01
N PHE A 72 -13.25 -3.34 -1.11
CA PHE A 72 -14.44 -3.48 -1.96
C PHE A 72 -14.63 -4.91 -2.49
N TRP A 73 -13.53 -5.57 -2.86
CA TRP A 73 -13.54 -6.99 -3.23
C TRP A 73 -14.06 -7.85 -2.07
N ILE A 74 -13.52 -7.69 -0.86
CA ILE A 74 -13.92 -8.50 0.31
C ILE A 74 -15.39 -8.29 0.64
N PHE A 75 -15.90 -7.05 0.52
CA PHE A 75 -17.33 -6.76 0.64
C PHE A 75 -18.16 -7.48 -0.42
N ALA A 76 -17.76 -7.44 -1.69
CA ALA A 76 -18.44 -8.15 -2.77
C ALA A 76 -18.48 -9.66 -2.53
N ASN A 77 -17.36 -10.21 -2.07
CA ASN A 77 -17.17 -11.62 -1.79
C ASN A 77 -18.01 -12.08 -0.58
N GLY A 78 -18.05 -11.26 0.48
CA GLY A 78 -18.95 -11.49 1.62
C GLY A 78 -20.43 -11.40 1.23
N PHE A 79 -20.80 -10.45 0.37
CA PHE A 79 -22.17 -10.34 -0.15
C PHE A 79 -22.56 -11.58 -0.99
N TRP A 80 -21.65 -12.07 -1.84
CA TRP A 80 -21.88 -13.31 -2.59
C TRP A 80 -22.06 -14.52 -1.66
N MET A 81 -21.20 -14.69 -0.67
CA MET A 81 -21.34 -15.75 0.34
C MET A 81 -22.72 -15.70 1.04
N ILE A 82 -23.19 -14.50 1.41
CA ILE A 82 -24.52 -14.32 2.02
C ILE A 82 -25.62 -14.75 1.05
N THR A 83 -25.58 -14.31 -0.21
CA THR A 83 -26.62 -14.70 -1.19
C THR A 83 -26.72 -16.22 -1.36
N GLU A 84 -25.58 -16.93 -1.29
CA GLU A 84 -25.52 -18.37 -1.42
C GLU A 84 -25.99 -19.11 -0.16
N PHE A 85 -25.61 -18.66 1.03
CA PHE A 85 -26.06 -19.27 2.28
C PHE A 85 -27.57 -19.14 2.52
N PHE A 86 -28.17 -18.01 2.09
CA PHE A 86 -29.61 -17.80 2.18
C PHE A 86 -30.39 -18.41 1.01
N THR A 87 -29.72 -19.12 0.09
CA THR A 87 -30.34 -19.75 -1.10
C THR A 87 -31.21 -18.73 -1.87
N MET A 88 -30.71 -17.49 -1.97
CA MET A 88 -31.41 -16.41 -2.67
C MET A 88 -31.47 -16.72 -4.17
N PRO A 89 -32.50 -16.25 -4.89
CA PRO A 89 -32.60 -16.39 -6.34
C PRO A 89 -31.34 -15.90 -7.07
N ASP A 90 -30.97 -16.55 -8.18
CA ASP A 90 -29.77 -16.22 -8.97
C ASP A 90 -29.67 -14.75 -9.40
N MET A 91 -30.81 -14.07 -9.49
CA MET A 91 -30.86 -12.63 -9.77
C MET A 91 -30.01 -11.80 -8.78
N TYR A 92 -29.90 -12.22 -7.51
CA TYR A 92 -29.14 -11.48 -6.51
C TYR A 92 -27.63 -11.61 -6.68
N ARG A 93 -27.15 -12.64 -7.39
CA ARG A 93 -25.72 -12.79 -7.72
C ARG A 93 -25.24 -11.65 -8.62
N TYR A 94 -26.08 -11.12 -9.52
CA TYR A 94 -25.69 -9.97 -10.35
C TYR A 94 -25.44 -8.70 -9.55
N PHE A 95 -26.13 -8.51 -8.41
CA PHE A 95 -25.84 -7.38 -7.53
C PHE A 95 -24.47 -7.49 -6.84
N THR A 96 -23.91 -8.69 -6.73
CA THR A 96 -22.53 -8.89 -6.22
C THR A 96 -21.48 -8.31 -7.19
N ALA A 97 -21.80 -8.24 -8.49
CA ALA A 97 -20.91 -7.69 -9.51
C ALA A 97 -20.73 -6.17 -9.39
N ILE A 98 -21.66 -5.46 -8.74
CA ILE A 98 -21.61 -4.00 -8.56
C ILE A 98 -20.39 -3.59 -7.70
N PRO A 99 -20.22 -4.09 -6.46
CA PRO A 99 -19.04 -3.77 -5.65
C PRO A 99 -17.73 -4.30 -6.27
N PHE A 100 -17.77 -5.41 -7.01
CA PHE A 100 -16.62 -5.87 -7.82
C PHE A 100 -16.21 -4.83 -8.87
N SER A 101 -17.18 -4.33 -9.63
CA SER A 101 -16.96 -3.28 -10.62
C SER A 101 -16.39 -2.03 -9.99
N PHE A 102 -16.88 -1.64 -8.81
CA PHE A 102 -16.38 -0.49 -8.07
C PHE A 102 -14.92 -0.67 -7.64
N GLY A 103 -14.53 -1.84 -7.13
CA GLY A 103 -13.14 -2.16 -6.79
C GLY A 103 -12.19 -2.05 -7.98
N ILE A 104 -12.61 -2.57 -9.15
CA ILE A 104 -11.84 -2.45 -10.40
C ILE A 104 -11.71 -0.98 -10.81
N LEU A 105 -12.80 -0.22 -10.76
CA LEU A 105 -12.81 1.21 -11.10
C LEU A 105 -11.87 2.02 -10.20
N VAL A 106 -11.80 1.72 -8.90
CA VAL A 106 -10.90 2.40 -7.96
C VAL A 106 -9.43 2.16 -8.31
N ILE A 107 -9.04 0.91 -8.60
CA ILE A 107 -7.66 0.60 -9.05
C ILE A 107 -7.38 1.24 -10.42
N ALA A 108 -8.31 1.14 -11.36
CA ALA A 108 -8.14 1.72 -12.70
C ALA A 108 -7.96 3.24 -12.61
N TYR A 109 -8.77 3.93 -11.81
CA TYR A 109 -8.64 5.36 -11.55
C TYR A 109 -7.27 5.73 -11.00
N TYR A 110 -6.75 4.94 -10.05
CA TYR A 110 -5.42 5.16 -9.49
C TYR A 110 -4.31 5.08 -10.56
N TYR A 111 -4.29 4.01 -11.37
CA TYR A 111 -3.26 3.82 -12.39
C TYR A 111 -3.36 4.81 -13.55
N ILE A 112 -4.57 5.17 -13.97
CA ILE A 112 -4.79 6.03 -15.15
C ILE A 112 -4.62 7.51 -14.82
N ILE A 113 -5.01 7.95 -13.62
CA ILE A 113 -5.08 9.39 -13.29
C ILE A 113 -4.05 9.79 -12.23
N VAL A 114 -3.90 9.02 -11.16
CA VAL A 114 -3.08 9.43 -10.01
C VAL A 114 -1.60 9.20 -10.28
N LEU A 115 -1.23 8.01 -10.74
CA LEU A 115 0.16 7.65 -11.04
C LEU A 115 0.84 8.60 -12.06
N PRO A 116 0.23 8.99 -13.20
CA PRO A 116 0.86 9.92 -14.12
C PRO A 116 0.96 11.35 -13.58
N LYS A 117 0.07 11.77 -12.67
CA LYS A 117 0.16 13.08 -12.00
C LYS A 117 1.37 13.14 -11.08
N GLU A 118 1.58 12.12 -10.24
CA GLU A 118 2.76 12.04 -9.36
C GLU A 118 4.06 12.02 -10.18
N LYS A 119 4.12 11.26 -11.27
CA LYS A 119 5.29 11.25 -12.18
C LYS A 119 5.56 12.62 -12.82
N ARG A 120 4.51 13.40 -13.14
CA ARG A 120 4.67 14.76 -13.69
C ARG A 120 5.21 15.73 -12.64
N GLU A 121 4.71 15.65 -11.41
CA GLU A 121 5.17 16.50 -10.30
C GLU A 121 6.64 16.21 -9.94
N GLU A 122 7.05 14.94 -9.84
CA GLU A 122 8.45 14.58 -9.61
C GLU A 122 9.36 15.10 -10.73
N LYS A 123 8.91 15.03 -11.99
CA LYS A 123 9.67 15.52 -13.13
C LYS A 123 9.80 17.05 -13.10
N LEU A 124 8.75 17.79 -12.73
CA LEU A 124 8.77 19.26 -12.61
C LEU A 124 9.66 19.74 -11.46
N VAL A 125 9.61 19.07 -10.32
CA VAL A 125 10.49 19.36 -9.17
C VAL A 125 11.97 19.12 -9.54
N THR A 126 12.26 18.05 -10.28
CA THR A 126 13.64 17.76 -10.72
C THR A 126 14.17 18.81 -11.69
N ILE A 127 13.35 19.24 -12.66
CA ILE A 127 13.71 20.32 -13.60
C ILE A 127 13.96 21.65 -12.87
N SER A 128 13.18 21.94 -11.82
CA SER A 128 13.32 23.17 -11.04
C SER A 128 14.53 23.16 -10.09
N ILE A 129 15.03 21.98 -9.71
CA ILE A 129 16.20 21.77 -8.85
C ILE A 129 17.42 21.34 -9.69
N GLU A 130 17.51 21.72 -10.95
CA GLU A 130 18.81 21.75 -11.63
C GLU A 130 19.69 22.82 -10.94
N VAL A 131 20.31 22.43 -9.83
CA VAL A 131 21.40 23.16 -9.20
C VAL A 131 22.54 23.15 -10.22
N PRO A 132 22.93 24.31 -10.77
CA PRO A 132 24.03 24.33 -11.73
C PRO A 132 25.27 23.74 -11.05
N GLU A 133 26.01 22.90 -11.78
CA GLU A 133 27.20 22.17 -11.31
C GLU A 133 28.26 23.13 -10.68
N SER A 134 28.17 24.42 -11.00
CA SER A 134 28.96 25.51 -10.42
C SER A 134 28.76 25.71 -8.91
N VAL A 135 27.58 25.43 -8.35
CA VAL A 135 27.32 25.58 -6.90
C VAL A 135 27.93 24.40 -6.11
N VAL A 136 27.94 23.20 -6.69
CA VAL A 136 28.55 22.00 -6.09
C VAL A 136 30.07 22.11 -6.04
N LYS A 137 30.69 22.72 -7.06
CA LYS A 137 32.15 22.96 -7.09
C LYS A 137 32.60 24.03 -6.08
N SER A 138 31.74 24.98 -5.71
CA SER A 138 32.05 26.03 -4.73
C SER A 138 32.13 25.49 -3.28
N GLY A 139 31.32 24.49 -2.92
CA GLY A 139 31.37 23.85 -1.59
C GLY A 139 32.59 22.97 -1.34
N LYS A 140 33.18 22.39 -2.39
CA LYS A 140 34.37 21.50 -2.29
C LYS A 140 35.70 22.27 -2.15
N GLY A 141 35.68 23.59 -2.34
CA GLY A 141 36.82 24.48 -2.10
C GLY A 141 36.96 24.92 -0.63
N ARG A 142 35.86 24.93 0.15
CA ARG A 142 35.86 25.47 1.52
C ARG A 142 36.22 24.44 2.60
N LEU A 143 36.13 23.14 2.31
CA LEU A 143 36.55 22.06 3.21
C LEU A 143 38.06 21.74 3.15
N ARG A 144 38.83 22.42 2.29
CA ARG A 144 40.29 22.23 2.18
C ARG A 144 41.11 23.12 3.11
N ASN A 145 40.48 24.10 3.77
CA ASN A 145 41.12 25.10 4.64
C ASN A 145 40.61 25.03 6.09
N LEU A 146 40.27 23.83 6.58
CA LEU A 146 40.10 23.62 8.01
C LEU A 146 41.49 23.38 8.63
N PRO A 147 41.89 24.15 9.66
CA PRO A 147 43.18 23.95 10.33
C PRO A 147 43.29 22.55 10.93
N CYS A 148 44.50 22.00 10.86
CA CYS A 148 44.95 20.62 11.15
C CYS A 148 44.60 20.00 12.53
N GLN A 149 43.59 20.46 13.27
CA GLN A 149 43.25 19.89 14.58
C GLN A 149 42.35 18.64 14.54
N TRP A 150 41.71 18.33 13.42
CA TRP A 150 40.72 17.23 13.35
C TRP A 150 41.27 15.88 12.85
N SER A 151 42.58 15.76 12.59
CA SER A 151 43.19 14.50 12.13
C SER A 151 43.19 13.39 13.19
N ILE A 152 43.03 13.74 14.48
CA ILE A 152 43.04 12.76 15.59
C ILE A 152 41.71 11.99 15.67
N ILE A 153 40.58 12.59 15.30
CA ILE A 153 39.26 11.96 15.47
C ILE A 153 38.97 10.93 14.37
N CYS A 154 39.56 11.04 13.19
CA CYS A 154 39.42 10.03 12.14
C CYS A 154 40.17 8.71 12.41
N LYS A 155 41.06 8.65 13.42
CA LYS A 155 41.81 7.43 13.72
C LYS A 155 41.07 6.46 14.67
N LEU A 156 39.95 6.88 15.26
CA LEU A 156 39.14 6.08 16.20
C LEU A 156 37.91 5.40 15.55
N SER A 157 37.74 5.50 14.23
CA SER A 157 36.65 4.82 13.50
C SER A 157 37.14 3.66 12.63
N LYS A 158 38.33 3.12 12.93
CA LYS A 158 38.91 2.01 12.17
C LYS A 158 39.41 0.83 13.02
N ASP A 159 39.01 0.79 14.29
CA ASP A 159 39.05 -0.39 15.15
C ASP A 159 37.62 -0.71 15.62
#